data_AF-A0A350UHI7-F1
#
_entry.id   AF-A0A350UHI7-F1
#
_cell.length_a   1.000
_cell.length_b   1.000
_cell.length_c   1.000
_cell.angle_alpha   90.00
_cell.angle_beta   90.00
_cell.angle_gamma   90.00
#
_symmetry.space_group_name_H-M   'P 1'
#
loop_
_entity.id
_entity.type
_entity.pdbx_description
1 polymer ?
#
loop_
_entity_poly.entity_id
_entity_poly.type
_entity_poly.pdbx_seq_one_letter_code
_entity_poly.pdbx_strand_id
1 'polypeptide(L)'
;MDLKGYYRKLRKKGEEMPDGDQVVVSEATPDGGVAGVMSEVTKEVACRLLVEGRARLASEEEAELFRMEQQEAHEAWTRAQAAQRIHVQLMNGLEREARADKQPRS
;
A
#
# COMPACT_ATOMS: atom_id res chain seq x y z
N MET A 1 -29.50 -4.01 13.69
CA MET A 1 -28.98 -3.84 12.31
C MET A 1 -29.75 -4.78 11.39
N ASP A 2 -30.42 -4.25 10.35
CA ASP A 2 -31.08 -5.10 9.34
C ASP A 2 -30.02 -5.71 8.42
N LEU A 3 -29.59 -6.92 8.76
CA LEU A 3 -28.59 -7.69 8.00
C LEU A 3 -29.04 -7.91 6.55
N LYS A 4 -30.32 -8.22 6.31
CA LYS A 4 -30.84 -8.46 4.96
C LYS A 4 -30.83 -7.18 4.13
N GLY A 5 -31.20 -6.05 4.74
CA GLY A 5 -31.11 -4.73 4.10
C GLY A 5 -29.66 -4.34 3.78
N TYR A 6 -28.73 -4.62 4.70
CA TYR A 6 -27.31 -4.34 4.53
C TYR A 6 -26.68 -5.11 3.36
N TYR A 7 -26.84 -6.43 3.31
CA TYR A 7 -26.30 -7.24 2.21
C TYR A 7 -26.93 -6.90 0.86
N ARG A 8 -28.20 -6.46 0.84
CA ARG A 8 -28.84 -5.98 -0.38
C ARG A 8 -28.18 -4.70 -0.91
N LYS A 9 -27.85 -3.76 -0.01
CA LYS A 9 -27.13 -2.53 -0.36
C LYS A 9 -25.72 -2.83 -0.86
N LEU A 10 -25.00 -3.73 -0.19
CA LEU A 10 -23.67 -4.19 -0.64
C LEU A 10 -23.71 -4.76 -2.05
N ARG A 11 -24.64 -5.68 -2.32
CA ARG A 11 -24.77 -6.31 -3.64
C ARG A 11 -25.08 -5.27 -4.72
N LYS A 12 -26.05 -4.40 -4.48
CA LYS A 12 -26.40 -3.32 -5.42
C LYS A 12 -25.19 -2.41 -5.70
N LYS A 13 -24.45 -2.04 -4.65
CA LYS A 13 -23.28 -1.17 -4.79
C LYS A 13 -22.14 -1.85 -5.54
N GLY A 14 -21.96 -3.15 -5.34
CA GLY A 14 -20.99 -3.96 -6.09
C GLY A 14 -21.36 -4.11 -7.57
N GLU A 15 -22.64 -4.19 -7.91
CA GLU A 15 -23.09 -4.23 -9.32
C GLU A 15 -22.86 -2.89 -10.03
N GLU A 16 -22.91 -1.76 -9.32
CA GLU A 16 -22.65 -0.41 -9.86
C GLU A 16 -21.15 -0.11 -10.05
N MET A 17 -20.27 -0.84 -9.39
CA MET A 17 -18.84 -0.53 -9.32
C MET A 17 -18.04 -1.31 -10.37
N PRO A 18 -17.02 -0.70 -11.01
CA PRO A 18 -16.11 -1.40 -11.90
C PRO A 18 -15.45 -2.61 -11.22
N ASP A 19 -15.05 -3.58 -12.03
CA ASP A 19 -14.23 -4.70 -11.54
C ASP A 19 -12.78 -4.23 -11.34
N GLY A 20 -12.07 -4.91 -10.43
CA GLY A 20 -10.70 -4.57 -10.05
C GLY A 20 -10.59 -3.77 -8.74
N ASP A 21 -9.36 -3.43 -8.39
CA ASP A 21 -9.06 -2.68 -7.17
C ASP A 21 -9.49 -1.21 -7.32
N GLN A 22 -10.03 -0.66 -6.24
CA GLN A 22 -10.64 0.66 -6.20
C GLN A 22 -9.87 1.52 -5.21
N VAL A 23 -9.57 2.76 -5.61
CA VAL A 23 -8.99 3.75 -4.70
C VAL A 23 -10.13 4.43 -3.95
N VAL A 24 -10.08 4.38 -2.63
CA VAL A 24 -11.04 5.03 -1.74
C VAL A 24 -10.35 6.09 -0.90
N VAL A 25 -11.06 7.19 -0.63
CA VAL A 25 -10.62 8.26 0.25
C VAL A 25 -11.36 8.12 1.57
N SER A 26 -10.61 7.91 2.64
CA SER A 26 -11.17 7.74 3.99
C SER A 26 -11.83 9.04 4.45
N GLU A 27 -13.05 8.93 4.98
CA GLU A 27 -13.74 10.05 5.60
C GLU A 27 -13.43 10.12 7.11
N ALA A 28 -13.63 11.29 7.71
CA ALA A 28 -13.44 11.48 9.14
C ALA A 28 -14.41 10.56 9.90
N THR A 29 -13.90 9.50 10.49
CA THR A 29 -14.71 8.60 11.32
C THR A 29 -14.60 9.02 12.80
N PRO A 30 -15.69 8.92 13.58
CA PRO A 30 -15.67 9.26 15.01
C PRO A 30 -14.64 8.47 15.84
N ASP A 31 -14.21 7.31 15.35
CA ASP A 31 -13.21 6.42 15.96
C ASP A 31 -11.75 6.87 15.78
N GLY A 32 -11.51 8.10 15.29
CA GLY A 32 -10.15 8.65 15.15
C GLY A 32 -9.44 8.29 13.85
N GLY A 33 -10.19 7.87 12.82
CA GLY A 33 -9.63 7.65 11.48
C GLY A 33 -9.15 8.96 10.87
N VAL A 34 -7.93 8.94 10.29
CA VAL A 34 -7.37 10.09 9.60
C VAL A 34 -8.15 10.31 8.29
N ALA A 35 -8.89 11.40 8.23
CA ALA A 35 -9.60 11.81 7.03
C ALA A 35 -8.62 12.15 5.91
N GLY A 36 -8.98 11.81 4.67
CA GLY A 36 -8.20 12.15 3.47
C GLY A 36 -7.12 11.14 3.09
N VAL A 37 -6.99 10.03 3.83
CA VAL A 37 -6.07 8.95 3.45
C VAL A 37 -6.66 8.18 2.27
N MET A 38 -5.92 8.17 1.17
CA MET A 38 -6.23 7.34 -0.01
C MET A 38 -5.69 5.93 0.19
N SER A 39 -6.45 4.93 -0.22
CA SER A 39 -6.04 3.53 -0.16
C SER A 39 -6.66 2.73 -1.29
N GLU A 40 -5.85 1.88 -1.91
CA GLU A 40 -6.31 0.93 -2.92
C GLU A 40 -6.78 -0.35 -2.23
N VAL A 41 -8.04 -0.72 -2.46
CA VAL A 41 -8.70 -1.86 -1.81
C VAL A 41 -9.52 -2.65 -2.82
N THR A 42 -9.81 -3.91 -2.50
CA THR A 42 -10.67 -4.74 -3.36
C THR A 42 -12.08 -4.15 -3.47
N LYS A 43 -12.75 -4.46 -4.58
CA LYS A 43 -14.15 -4.08 -4.84
C LYS A 43 -15.09 -4.36 -3.65
N GLU A 44 -14.93 -5.52 -3.01
CA GLU A 44 -15.77 -5.91 -1.85
C GLU A 44 -15.55 -5.00 -0.65
N VAL A 45 -14.29 -4.65 -0.36
CA VAL A 45 -13.93 -3.76 0.74
C VAL A 45 -14.38 -2.34 0.46
N ALA A 46 -14.20 -1.84 -0.77
CA ALA A 46 -14.71 -0.53 -1.18
C ALA A 46 -16.23 -0.46 -1.01
N CYS A 47 -16.99 -1.46 -1.48
CA CYS A 47 -18.44 -1.51 -1.29
C CYS A 47 -18.84 -1.36 0.18
N ARG A 48 -18.16 -2.09 1.06
CA ARG A 48 -18.40 -2.03 2.50
C ARG A 48 -18.14 -0.64 3.06
N LEU A 49 -16.98 -0.05 2.75
CA LEU A 49 -16.60 1.27 3.25
C LEU A 49 -17.57 2.37 2.77
N LEU A 50 -18.05 2.27 1.52
CA LEU A 50 -19.04 3.19 0.97
C LEU A 50 -20.42 3.02 1.60
N VAL A 51 -20.89 1.78 1.79
CA VAL A 51 -22.21 1.52 2.41
C VAL A 51 -22.23 1.90 3.89
N GLU A 52 -21.10 1.76 4.58
CA GLU A 52 -20.90 2.19 5.97
C GLU A 52 -20.68 3.70 6.11
N GLY A 53 -20.49 4.44 5.01
CA GLY A 53 -20.22 5.89 5.05
C GLY A 53 -18.88 6.24 5.68
N ARG A 54 -17.88 5.36 5.52
CA ARG A 54 -16.53 5.52 6.10
C ARG A 54 -15.50 5.96 5.07
N ALA A 55 -15.83 5.86 3.79
CA ALA A 55 -15.00 6.31 2.69
C ALA A 55 -15.86 6.70 1.49
N ARG A 56 -15.29 7.53 0.62
CA ARG A 56 -15.81 7.83 -0.72
C ARG A 56 -14.93 7.21 -1.79
N LEU A 57 -15.47 7.00 -2.99
CA LEU A 57 -14.63 6.69 -4.14
C LEU A 57 -13.75 7.91 -4.46
N ALA A 58 -12.48 7.64 -4.76
CA ALA A 58 -11.59 8.65 -5.33
C ALA A 58 -12.07 9.03 -6.74
N SER A 59 -11.81 10.27 -7.16
CA SER A 59 -11.95 10.64 -8.56
C SER A 59 -10.91 9.89 -9.41
N GLU A 60 -11.08 9.89 -10.74
CA GLU A 60 -10.11 9.28 -11.64
C GLU A 60 -8.72 9.92 -11.51
N GLU A 61 -8.66 11.24 -11.40
CA GLU A 61 -7.44 12.02 -11.16
C GLU A 61 -6.78 11.66 -9.81
N GLU A 62 -7.57 11.58 -8.73
CA GLU A 62 -7.07 11.19 -7.41
C GLU A 62 -6.53 9.75 -7.41
N ALA A 63 -7.22 8.84 -8.08
CA ALA A 63 -6.81 7.45 -8.20
C ALA A 63 -5.53 7.29 -9.03
N GLU A 64 -5.38 8.09 -10.09
CA GLU A 64 -4.17 8.10 -10.92
C GLU A 64 -2.97 8.66 -10.14
N LEU A 65 -3.13 9.81 -9.48
CA LEU A 65 -2.11 10.39 -8.61
C LEU A 65 -1.65 9.42 -7.53
N PHE A 66 -2.60 8.78 -6.84
CA PHE A 66 -2.28 7.79 -5.83
C PHE A 66 -1.45 6.63 -6.39
N ARG A 67 -1.83 6.08 -7.55
CA ARG A 67 -1.07 5.00 -8.19
C ARG A 67 0.32 5.44 -8.62
N MET A 68 0.49 6.67 -9.10
CA MET A 68 1.79 7.23 -9.43
C MET A 68 2.68 7.35 -8.19
N GLU A 69 2.18 7.95 -7.11
CA GLU A 69 2.92 8.09 -5.85
C GLU A 69 3.32 6.73 -5.27
N GLN A 70 2.44 5.73 -5.35
CA GLN A 70 2.71 4.37 -4.90
C GLN A 70 3.82 3.69 -5.72
N GLN A 71 3.83 3.91 -7.04
CA GLN A 71 4.89 3.40 -7.91
C GLN A 71 6.24 4.05 -7.57
N GLU A 72 6.28 5.38 -7.44
CA GLU A 72 7.50 6.10 -7.06
C GLU A 72 8.03 5.66 -5.69
N ALA A 73 7.14 5.50 -4.71
CA ALA A 73 7.48 5.02 -3.38
C ALA A 73 8.05 3.59 -3.43
N HIS A 74 7.44 2.71 -4.24
CA HIS A 74 7.91 1.34 -4.42
C HIS A 74 9.30 1.30 -5.07
N GLU A 75 9.52 2.11 -6.11
CA GLU A 75 10.81 2.20 -6.77
C GLU A 75 11.89 2.76 -5.85
N ALA A 76 11.59 3.80 -5.07
CA ALA A 76 12.50 4.38 -4.10
C ALA A 76 12.88 3.36 -3.01
N TRP A 77 11.91 2.61 -2.49
CA TRP A 77 12.14 1.53 -1.53
C TRP A 77 13.02 0.43 -2.12
N THR A 78 12.73 0.01 -3.35
CA THR A 78 13.50 -1.02 -4.07
C THR A 78 14.94 -0.58 -4.28
N ARG A 79 15.16 0.67 -4.72
CA ARG A 79 16.51 1.26 -4.85
C ARG A 79 17.25 1.31 -3.52
N ALA A 80 16.58 1.71 -2.44
CA ALA A 80 17.17 1.74 -1.10
C ALA A 80 17.58 0.32 -0.63
N GLN A 81 16.73 -0.68 -0.84
CA GLN A 81 17.04 -2.09 -0.53
C GLN A 81 18.22 -2.61 -1.34
N ALA A 82 18.30 -2.28 -2.63
CA ALA A 82 19.44 -2.65 -3.46
C ALA A 82 20.75 -2.02 -2.96
N ALA A 83 20.73 -0.72 -2.62
CA ALA A 83 21.90 -0.03 -2.08
C ALA A 83 22.35 -0.62 -0.73
N GLN A 84 21.42 -0.96 0.16
CA GLN A 84 21.71 -1.62 1.43
C GLN A 84 22.39 -2.99 1.22
N ARG A 85 21.89 -3.79 0.27
CA ARG A 85 22.50 -5.10 -0.06
C ARG A 85 23.93 -4.94 -0.58
N ILE A 86 24.18 -3.99 -1.48
CA ILE A 86 25.52 -3.69 -2.00
C ILE A 86 26.46 -3.25 -0.87
N HIS A 87 25.99 -2.37 0.02
CA HIS A 87 26.77 -1.90 1.16
C HIS A 87 27.20 -3.05 2.07
N VAL A 88 26.27 -3.95 2.43
CA VAL A 88 26.57 -5.14 3.24
C VAL A 88 27.57 -6.06 2.54
N GLN A 89 27.43 -6.29 1.23
CA GLN A 89 28.37 -7.11 0.47
C GLN A 89 29.79 -6.51 0.45
N LEU A 90 29.90 -5.19 0.28
CA LEU A 90 31.19 -4.49 0.31
C LEU A 90 31.86 -4.59 1.68
N MET A 91 31.11 -4.35 2.76
CA MET A 91 31.63 -4.48 4.13
C MET A 91 32.12 -5.90 4.41
N ASN A 92 31.33 -6.91 4.04
CA ASN A 92 31.73 -8.32 4.18
C ASN A 92 32.98 -8.66 3.36
N GLY A 93 33.15 -8.06 2.18
CA GLY A 93 34.34 -8.22 1.34
C GLY A 93 35.59 -7.64 2.01
N LEU A 94 35.49 -6.39 2.47
CA LEU A 94 36.58 -5.68 3.15
C LEU A 94 36.99 -6.38 4.45
N GLU A 95 36.04 -6.89 5.23
CA GLU A 95 36.32 -7.68 6.44
C GLU A 95 37.10 -8.97 6.14
N ARG A 96 36.77 -9.65 5.03
CA ARG A 96 37.47 -10.87 4.62
C ARG A 96 38.90 -10.56 4.20
N GLU A 97 39.12 -9.50 3.43
CA GLU A 97 40.45 -9.05 3.01
C GLU A 97 41.30 -8.65 4.23
N ALA A 98 40.74 -7.85 5.14
CA ALA A 98 41.42 -7.45 6.37
C ALA A 98 41.76 -8.63 7.29
N ARG A 99 40.96 -9.70 7.27
CA ARG A 99 41.25 -10.95 8.01
C ARG A 99 42.32 -11.79 7.34
N ALA A 100 42.33 -11.85 6.00
CA ALA A 100 43.34 -12.58 5.23
C ALA A 100 44.73 -11.94 5.37
N ASP A 101 44.81 -10.62 5.40
CA ASP A 101 46.07 -9.87 5.56
C ASP A 101 46.69 -10.04 6.97
N LYS A 102 45.86 -10.30 7.99
CA LYS A 102 46.30 -10.53 9.38
C LYS A 102 46.72 -11.98 9.69
N GLN A 103 46.54 -12.93 8.77
CA GLN A 103 47.02 -14.31 8.93
C GLN A 103 48.21 -14.56 7.99
N PRO A 104 49.47 -14.44 8.46
CA PRO A 104 50.61 -14.82 7.64
C PRO A 104 50.54 -16.33 7.37
N ARG A 105 50.68 -16.70 6.09
CA ARG A 105 50.82 -18.10 5.64
C ARG A 105 52.05 -18.69 6.32
N SER A 106 51.85 -19.63 7.24
CA SER A 106 52.90 -20.43 7.89
C SER A 106 53.50 -21.45 6.94
#